data_AF-A0A8S1UG76-F1
#
_entry.id   AF-A0A8S1UG76-F1
#
_cell.length_a   1.000
_cell.length_b   1.000
_cell.length_c   1.000
_cell.angle_alpha   90.00
_cell.angle_beta   90.00
_cell.angle_gamma   90.00
#
_symmetry.space_group_name_H-M   'P 1'
#
loop_
_entity.id
_entity.type
_entity.pdbx_description
1 polymer ?
#
loop_
_entity_poly.entity_id
_entity_poly.type
_entity_poly.pdbx_seq_one_letter_code
_entity_poly.pdbx_strand_id
1 'polypeptide(L)' 'MQSQHTYEAIIKHYEQPIDIATIMCPEEYSSIIFQLCEVRNGKMVGYRDIQQIRLIYIQIPFG' A
#
# COMPACT_ATOMS: atom_id res chain seq x y z
N MET A 1 28.11 -7.70 22.89
CA MET A 1 26.80 -8.36 23.01
C MET A 1 26.06 -8.13 21.71
N GLN A 2 25.82 -9.19 20.92
CA GLN A 2 25.13 -9.10 19.63
C GLN A 2 23.61 -9.16 19.84
N SER A 3 22.88 -8.16 19.38
CA SER A 3 21.42 -8.15 19.41
C SER A 3 20.89 -9.11 18.34
N GLN A 4 20.16 -10.14 18.74
CA GLN A 4 19.39 -10.99 17.83
C GLN A 4 18.19 -10.18 17.32
N HIS A 5 18.13 -9.93 16.02
CA HIS A 5 16.94 -9.38 15.37
C HIS A 5 16.03 -10.55 14.98
N THR A 6 14.99 -10.77 15.79
CA THR A 6 13.92 -11.71 15.45
C THR A 6 12.99 -11.02 14.45
N TYR A 7 12.98 -11.49 13.21
CA TYR A 7 12.02 -11.01 12.19
C TYR A 7 10.79 -11.91 12.25
N GLU A 8 9.67 -11.39 12.77
CA GLU A 8 8.38 -12.08 12.68
C GLU A 8 7.78 -11.85 11.28
N ALA A 9 7.62 -12.93 10.51
CA ALA A 9 6.87 -12.89 9.26
C ALA A 9 5.36 -12.87 9.58
N ILE A 10 4.68 -11.75 9.32
CA ILE A 10 3.22 -11.65 9.47
C ILE A 10 2.58 -12.21 8.20
N ILE A 11 2.10 -13.46 8.25
CA ILE A 11 1.29 -14.06 7.20
C ILE A 11 -0.17 -13.68 7.45
N LYS A 12 -0.78 -12.94 6.51
CA LYS A 12 -2.21 -12.59 6.57
C LYS A 12 -3.01 -13.51 5.67
N HIS A 13 -4.06 -14.13 6.21
CA HIS A 13 -5.06 -14.84 5.43
C HIS A 13 -6.09 -13.83 4.92
N TYR A 14 -6.38 -13.88 3.63
CA TYR A 14 -7.39 -13.05 2.98
C TYR A 14 -8.46 -13.98 2.42
N GLU A 15 -9.73 -13.70 2.73
CA GLU A 15 -10.86 -14.53 2.29
C GLU A 15 -11.10 -14.46 0.77
N GLN A 16 -10.61 -13.40 0.12
CA GLN A 16 -10.68 -13.16 -1.33
C GLN A 16 -9.29 -12.82 -1.87
N PRO A 17 -9.01 -13.08 -3.17
CA PRO A 17 -7.76 -12.64 -3.79
C PRO A 17 -7.58 -11.12 -3.64
N ILE A 18 -6.36 -10.68 -3.38
CA ILE A 18 -6.02 -9.27 -3.25
C ILE A 18 -4.80 -8.97 -4.13
N ASP A 19 -4.94 -7.96 -4.99
CA ASP A 19 -3.82 -7.36 -5.71
C ASP A 19 -3.10 -6.35 -4.83
N ILE A 20 -1.77 -6.38 -4.89
CA ILE A 20 -0.92 -5.36 -4.26
C ILE A 20 -0.41 -4.47 -5.38
N ALA A 21 -0.78 -3.20 -5.35
CA ALA A 21 -0.36 -2.21 -6.33
C ALA A 21 0.49 -1.11 -5.69
N THR A 22 1.46 -0.61 -6.45
CA THR A 22 2.21 0.61 -6.13
C THR A 22 1.89 1.66 -7.19
N ILE A 23 1.36 2.80 -6.78
CA ILE A 23 1.01 3.90 -7.68
C ILE A 23 2.04 5.01 -7.50
N MET A 24 2.61 5.48 -8.61
CA MET A 24 3.50 6.64 -8.63
C MET A 24 2.72 7.86 -9.12
N CYS A 25 2.64 8.91 -8.33
CA CYS A 25 2.02 10.16 -8.75
C CYS A 25 2.70 11.37 -8.11
N PRO A 26 2.63 12.56 -8.72
CA PRO A 26 2.92 13.79 -8.00
C PRO A 26 2.05 13.92 -6.73
N GLU A 27 2.58 14.58 -5.70
CA GLU A 27 1.89 14.71 -4.40
C GLU A 27 0.49 15.34 -4.55
N GLU A 28 0.35 16.35 -5.40
CA GLU A 28 -0.92 17.05 -5.66
C GLU A 28 -2.04 16.16 -6.17
N TYR A 29 -1.71 14.99 -6.76
CA TYR A 29 -2.70 14.02 -7.26
C TYR A 29 -3.00 12.89 -6.28
N SER A 30 -2.36 12.86 -5.10
CA SER A 30 -2.51 11.76 -4.14
C SER A 30 -3.95 11.58 -3.66
N SER A 31 -4.70 12.68 -3.50
CA SER A 31 -6.09 12.66 -3.06
C SER A 31 -6.99 11.88 -4.02
N ILE A 32 -6.75 12.00 -5.33
CA ILE A 32 -7.50 11.26 -6.36
C ILE A 32 -7.20 9.76 -6.25
N ILE A 33 -5.94 9.40 -6.01
CA ILE A 33 -5.56 7.99 -5.83
C ILE A 33 -6.22 7.38 -4.60
N PHE A 34 -6.34 8.14 -3.50
CA PHE A 34 -7.02 7.67 -2.29
C PHE A 34 -8.51 7.42 -2.54
N GLN A 35 -9.18 8.35 -3.23
CA GLN A 35 -10.59 8.17 -3.61
C GLN A 35 -10.79 6.95 -4.51
N LEU A 36 -9.91 6.74 -5.50
CA LEU A 36 -9.96 5.55 -6.36
C LEU A 36 -9.76 4.25 -5.58
N CYS A 37 -8.86 4.26 -4.59
CA CYS A 37 -8.65 3.13 -3.69
C CYS A 37 -9.92 2.81 -2.92
N GLU A 38 -10.59 3.80 -2.33
CA GLU A 38 -11.85 3.61 -1.59
C GLU A 38 -12.97 3.05 -2.48
N VAL A 39 -13.16 3.59 -3.70
CA VAL A 39 -14.19 3.13 -4.66
C VAL A 39 -14.01 1.65 -5.03
N ARG A 40 -12.78 1.15 -5.02
CA ARG A 40 -12.44 -0.25 -5.31
C ARG A 40 -12.48 -1.16 -4.08
N ASN A 41 -13.01 -0.70 -2.95
CA ASN A 41 -12.87 -1.36 -1.64
C ASN A 41 -11.41 -1.69 -1.30
N GLY A 42 -10.47 -0.91 -1.84
CA GLY A 42 -9.06 -1.06 -1.61
C GLY A 42 -8.64 -0.44 -0.27
N LYS A 43 -7.49 -0.87 0.22
CA LYS A 43 -6.88 -0.42 1.47
C LYS A 43 -5.50 0.17 1.21
N MET A 44 -5.27 1.40 1.67
CA MET A 44 -3.93 1.96 1.72
C MET A 44 -3.10 1.24 2.77
N VAL A 45 -1.91 0.78 2.38
CA VAL A 45 -0.92 0.17 3.28
C VAL A 45 0.05 1.22 3.79
N GLY A 46 0.40 2.18 2.93
CA GLY A 46 1.24 3.32 3.27
C GLY A 46 1.70 4.06 2.03
N TYR A 47 2.63 4.99 2.20
CA TYR A 47 3.25 5.70 1.09
C TYR A 47 4.71 6.04 1.39
N ARG A 48 5.47 6.39 0.35
CA ARG A 48 6.83 6.91 0.43
C ARG A 48 6.99 8.07 -0.53
N ASP A 49 7.57 9.16 -0.05
CA ASP A 49 7.87 10.32 -0.89
C ASP A 49 9.31 10.23 -1.44
N ILE A 50 9.45 10.50 -2.73
CA ILE A 50 10.71 10.58 -3.47
C ILE A 50 10.69 11.90 -4.26
N GLN A 51 11.34 12.92 -3.69
CA GLN A 51 11.29 14.30 -4.22
C GLN A 51 9.83 14.79 -4.33
N GLN A 52 9.37 15.13 -5.54
CA GLN A 52 7.99 15.60 -5.81
C GLN A 52 7.03 14.46 -6.19
N ILE A 53 7.48 13.20 -6.11
CA ILE A 53 6.69 12.02 -6.45
C ILE A 53 6.35 11.25 -5.18
N ARG A 54 5.08 10.89 -4.99
CA ARG A 54 4.59 9.98 -3.96
C ARG A 54 4.37 8.59 -4.55
N LEU A 55 4.97 7.59 -3.91
CA LEU A 55 4.69 6.17 -4.11
C LEU A 55 3.63 5.75 -3.11
N ILE A 56 2.47 5.29 -3.57
CA ILE A 56 1.35 4.85 -2.72
C ILE A 56 1.22 3.34 -2.83
N TYR A 57 1.29 2.64 -1.71
CA TYR A 57 1.12 1.19 -1.62
C TYR A 57 -0.32 0.87 -1.23
N ILE A 58 -1.03 0.13 -2.07
CA ILE A 58 -2.43 -0.22 -1.85
C ILE A 58 -2.67 -1.72 -2.05
N GLN A 59 -3.68 -2.21 -1.35
CA GLN A 59 -4.26 -3.54 -1.50
C GLN A 59 -5.63 -3.38 -2.13
N ILE A 60 -5.91 -4.05 -3.23
CA ILE A 60 -7.21 -3.99 -3.91
C ILE A 60 -7.79 -5.41 -3.94
N PRO A 61 -8.98 -5.65 -3.35
CA PRO A 61 -9.63 -6.94 -3.51
C PRO A 61 -10.01 -7.17 -4.97
N PHE A 62 -9.85 -8.40 -5.45
CA PHE A 62 -10.40 -8.79 -6.75
C PHE A 62 -11.92 -8.69 -6.68
N GLY A 63 -12.50 -8.00 -7.67
CA GLY A 63 -13.93 -7.94 -7.93
C GLY A 63 -14.27 -8.66 -9.21
#